data_AF-A0AAQ3LAU8-F1
#
_entry.id   AF-A0AAQ3LAU8-F1
#
_cell.length_a   1.000
_cell.length_b   1.000
_cell.length_c   1.000
_cell.angle_alpha   90.00
_cell.angle_beta   90.00
_cell.angle_gamma   90.00
#
_symmetry.space_group_name_H-M   'P 1'
#
loop_
_entity.id
_entity.type
_entity.pdbx_description
1 polymer ?
#
loop_
_entity_poly.entity_id
_entity_poly.type
_entity_poly.pdbx_seq_one_letter_code
_entity_poly.pdbx_strand_id
1 'polypeptide(L)'
;MATHWAKGELAWHAQPRQAFVAGFPLPEAESFILSPSSDYLVVYEKADRYYLKVRIGEADRIIAVIKEHNGNPLGVVTDSSYRPVQAIKIKVPKYYVIFKPGESYEVLEHEKDKITLAMPAFSPVESYAFPKSYFVIKAKAGASKSASSESSGSREKDLAKVIAELGMQNECADIEIAEAAEDYACLIEGDLGSGTGFLMREGNNVYCYTAFHVIDGMRSPDPVIRLLNGTTIKPLTLEVANKRDIARMLVANCPPALAGYRRPKLDEELYVKGNSQGRGRITTLDGKVTGISEDEVETNAGFTSGNSGSALVAKSDGLVIGVASYIEQLGSEFDLASKGTRFAKPRRVAEIVDSDIEWIPADLKQLHNANRKYHEHELFLAECTDVMMRIANSPNQQLSTDGISNSILRGWINNRNQQVKTLTDNLNASNRSEEDVQVFANGYLQEVTQQHAYFRRLCQSREAQVRALRNYPGTEFQKELTLRLLGEYEQLGDINDYILKHTSDIKF
;
A
#
# COMPACT_ATOMS: atom_id res chain seq x y z
N MET A 1 30.18 -25.14 -1.64
CA MET A 1 29.29 -24.10 -1.11
C MET A 1 28.17 -23.70 -2.09
N ALA A 2 28.16 -24.16 -3.35
CA ALA A 2 27.17 -23.80 -4.39
C ALA A 2 26.01 -24.81 -4.56
N THR A 3 25.67 -25.63 -3.55
CA THR A 3 24.58 -26.62 -3.62
C THR A 3 23.57 -26.53 -2.46
N HIS A 4 23.57 -25.43 -1.70
CA HIS A 4 22.71 -25.26 -0.52
C HIS A 4 21.68 -24.12 -0.58
N TRP A 5 21.53 -23.44 -1.72
CA TRP A 5 20.62 -22.30 -1.85
C TRP A 5 19.52 -22.49 -2.91
N ALA A 6 19.43 -23.65 -3.56
CA ALA A 6 18.51 -23.87 -4.68
C ALA A 6 17.11 -24.38 -4.29
N LYS A 7 16.77 -24.43 -3.00
CA LYS A 7 15.42 -24.75 -2.52
C LYS A 7 15.15 -23.97 -1.24
N GLY A 8 14.47 -22.83 -1.34
CA GLY A 8 14.16 -22.01 -0.18
C GLY A 8 12.92 -21.16 -0.42
N GLU A 9 11.77 -21.71 -0.03
CA GLU A 9 10.54 -20.96 0.23
C GLU A 9 10.84 -19.94 1.35
N LEU A 10 10.55 -18.67 1.10
CA LEU A 10 10.83 -17.56 2.01
C LEU A 10 9.70 -17.42 3.03
N ALA A 11 9.95 -17.89 4.25
CA ALA A 11 9.21 -17.50 5.44
C ALA A 11 10.21 -17.20 6.55
N TRP A 12 10.44 -15.94 6.93
CA TRP A 12 11.19 -15.61 8.16
C TRP A 12 10.78 -14.31 8.84
N HIS A 13 10.74 -14.42 10.17
CA HIS A 13 10.32 -13.47 11.20
C HIS A 13 11.28 -12.31 11.46
N ALA A 14 10.74 -11.20 11.97
CA ALA A 14 11.48 -10.07 12.54
C ALA A 14 11.70 -10.23 14.05
N GLN A 15 12.93 -10.01 14.52
CA GLN A 15 13.28 -9.73 15.92
C GLN A 15 14.23 -8.51 15.95
N PRO A 16 14.12 -7.58 16.92
CA PRO A 16 14.86 -6.32 16.90
C PRO A 16 16.20 -6.43 17.67
N ARG A 17 17.29 -5.86 17.13
CA ARG A 17 18.50 -5.57 17.94
C ARG A 17 19.12 -4.20 17.69
N GLN A 18 19.29 -3.53 18.83
CA GLN A 18 20.06 -2.36 19.26
C GLN A 18 21.26 -1.90 18.41
N ALA A 19 21.35 -0.58 18.25
CA ALA A 19 22.44 0.15 17.59
C ALA A 19 23.63 0.45 18.52
N PHE A 20 24.85 0.38 17.96
CA PHE A 20 26.07 0.96 18.51
C PHE A 20 26.43 2.23 17.72
N VAL A 21 26.79 3.31 18.43
CA VAL A 21 27.23 4.59 17.85
C VAL A 21 28.74 4.73 18.05
N ALA A 22 29.47 5.02 16.98
CA ALA A 22 30.82 5.60 17.05
C ALA A 22 30.96 6.65 15.95
N GLY A 23 31.26 7.89 16.34
CA GLY A 23 31.30 9.07 15.46
C GLY A 23 32.70 9.46 15.01
N PHE A 24 32.76 10.20 13.88
CA PHE A 24 33.86 11.05 13.45
C PHE A 24 33.32 12.19 12.55
N PRO A 25 34.04 13.33 12.41
CA PRO A 25 33.48 14.62 12.02
C PRO A 25 33.45 14.88 10.50
N LEU A 26 32.52 15.74 10.08
CA LEU A 26 32.36 16.26 8.71
C LEU A 26 32.96 17.68 8.56
N PRO A 27 33.50 18.05 7.39
CA PRO A 27 33.74 19.45 7.03
C PRO A 27 32.62 20.05 6.16
N GLU A 28 32.61 21.38 6.17
CA GLU A 28 31.55 22.32 5.82
C GLU A 28 31.24 22.48 4.31
N ALA A 29 29.95 22.44 3.97
CA ALA A 29 29.26 23.28 2.96
C ALA A 29 27.76 22.93 2.98
N GLU A 30 26.94 23.70 3.69
CA GLU A 30 25.49 23.43 3.77
C GLU A 30 24.70 24.19 2.71
N SER A 31 24.10 23.43 1.80
CA SER A 31 22.93 23.83 1.02
C SER A 31 21.69 23.38 1.80
N PHE A 32 20.73 24.29 2.05
CA PHE A 32 19.50 23.91 2.75
C PHE A 32 18.52 23.27 1.77
N ILE A 33 18.44 21.95 1.81
CA ILE A 33 17.28 21.21 1.30
C ILE A 33 16.22 21.29 2.39
N LEU A 34 15.05 21.88 2.09
CA LEU A 34 13.91 21.83 3.00
C LEU A 34 13.52 20.36 3.22
N SER A 35 13.81 19.86 4.41
CA SER A 35 13.42 18.54 4.88
C SER A 35 11.88 18.42 4.91
N PRO A 36 11.31 17.24 4.62
CA PRO A 36 9.87 16.99 4.66
C PRO A 36 9.23 17.08 6.07
N SER A 37 9.98 17.52 7.08
CA SER A 37 9.50 17.80 8.45
C SER A 37 9.09 19.27 8.68
N SER A 38 8.98 20.08 7.63
CA SER A 38 8.47 21.46 7.77
C SER A 38 6.96 21.43 7.99
N ASP A 39 6.53 21.57 9.24
CA ASP A 39 5.14 21.53 9.67
C ASP A 39 4.33 22.70 9.08
N TYR A 40 3.73 22.47 7.90
CA TYR A 40 2.68 23.25 7.23
C TYR A 40 2.95 24.74 6.90
N LEU A 41 2.41 25.16 5.75
CA LEU A 41 2.33 26.56 5.31
C LEU A 41 0.96 27.12 5.71
N VAL A 42 0.91 28.17 6.51
CA VAL A 42 -0.36 28.84 6.85
C VAL A 42 -0.41 30.20 6.18
N VAL A 43 -1.41 30.39 5.33
CA VAL A 43 -1.87 31.73 4.92
C VAL A 43 -2.93 32.14 5.92
N TYR A 44 -2.71 33.25 6.61
CA TYR A 44 -3.74 33.82 7.48
C TYR A 44 -3.83 35.32 7.29
N GLU A 45 -5.05 35.81 7.45
CA GLU A 45 -5.42 37.21 7.30
C GLU A 45 -5.38 37.90 8.66
N LYS A 46 -4.75 39.07 8.75
CA LYS A 46 -4.79 39.92 9.95
C LYS A 46 -4.69 41.39 9.56
N ALA A 47 -5.77 42.14 9.78
CA ALA A 47 -5.85 43.57 9.50
C ALA A 47 -5.49 43.93 8.04
N ASP A 48 -6.26 43.37 7.10
CA ASP A 48 -6.18 43.62 5.64
C ASP A 48 -4.82 43.29 5.01
N ARG A 49 -4.13 42.31 5.61
CA ARG A 49 -2.84 41.79 5.15
C ARG A 49 -2.87 40.27 5.23
N TYR A 50 -2.35 39.63 4.20
CA TYR A 50 -2.12 38.19 4.20
C TYR A 50 -0.66 37.92 4.60
N TYR A 51 -0.48 37.05 5.59
CA TYR A 51 0.83 36.65 6.07
C TYR A 51 1.13 35.24 5.60
N LEU A 52 2.32 35.07 5.04
CA LEU A 52 2.86 33.76 4.75
C LEU A 52 3.74 33.34 5.93
N LYS A 53 3.28 32.33 6.66
CA LYS A 53 3.96 31.82 7.85
C LYS A 53 4.40 30.39 7.63
N VAL A 54 5.68 30.13 7.89
CA VAL A 54 6.29 28.81 7.85
C VAL A 54 6.79 28.49 9.26
N ARG A 55 6.44 27.30 9.76
CA ARG A 55 7.00 26.78 11.00
C ARG A 55 8.27 26.00 10.68
N ILE A 56 9.36 26.33 11.37
CA ILE A 56 10.67 25.68 11.24
C ILE A 56 11.08 25.22 12.64
N GLY A 57 10.97 23.92 12.90
CA GLY A 57 11.06 23.37 14.26
C GLY A 57 9.87 23.84 15.12
N GLU A 58 10.12 24.21 16.38
CA GLU A 58 9.07 24.78 17.26
C GLU A 58 8.79 26.28 17.01
N ALA A 59 9.60 26.93 16.17
CA ALA A 59 9.52 28.36 15.94
C ALA A 59 8.66 28.70 14.71
N ASP A 60 7.79 29.66 14.93
CA ASP A 60 6.90 30.24 13.93
C ASP A 60 7.59 31.43 13.24
N ARG A 61 7.82 31.37 11.91
CA ARG A 61 8.48 32.45 11.16
C ARG A 61 7.58 33.05 10.08
N ILE A 62 7.48 34.38 10.05
CA ILE A 62 6.79 35.13 8.99
C ILE A 62 7.82 35.40 7.89
N ILE A 63 7.54 34.96 6.66
CA ILE A 63 8.49 35.08 5.54
C ILE A 63 8.02 36.01 4.44
N ALA A 64 6.73 36.36 4.42
CA ALA A 64 6.20 37.38 3.52
C ALA A 64 4.98 38.08 4.12
N VAL A 65 4.85 39.37 3.81
CA VAL A 65 3.64 40.17 4.05
C VAL A 65 3.09 40.55 2.69
N ILE A 66 1.88 40.08 2.39
CA ILE A 66 1.16 40.40 1.16
C ILE A 66 0.11 41.44 1.56
N LYS A 67 0.22 42.65 1.03
CA LYS A 67 -0.70 43.75 1.32
C LYS A 67 -1.53 44.05 0.07
N GLU A 68 -2.82 44.29 0.25
CA GLU A 68 -3.62 44.94 -0.78
C GLU A 68 -3.63 46.47 -0.58
N HIS A 69 -3.67 47.19 -1.70
CA HIS A 69 -4.21 48.55 -1.89
C HIS A 69 -3.24 49.69 -2.27
N ASN A 70 -3.58 50.34 -3.39
CA ASN A 70 -3.13 51.62 -3.96
C ASN A 70 -1.75 51.69 -4.66
N GLY A 71 -1.56 50.81 -5.64
CA GLY A 71 -0.87 51.19 -6.89
C GLY A 71 0.65 51.41 -6.83
N ASN A 72 1.34 51.02 -5.76
CA ASN A 72 2.81 50.98 -5.75
C ASN A 72 3.33 49.74 -4.99
N PRO A 73 4.21 48.92 -5.59
CA PRO A 73 4.76 47.73 -4.94
C PRO A 73 5.80 48.13 -3.88
N LEU A 74 5.53 47.80 -2.62
CA LEU A 74 6.54 47.73 -1.57
C LEU A 74 6.97 46.26 -1.45
N GLY A 75 8.25 46.01 -1.71
CA GLY A 75 8.84 44.68 -1.80
C GLY A 75 8.80 43.87 -0.50
N VAL A 76 9.30 42.64 -0.60
CA VAL A 76 9.53 41.74 0.54
C VAL A 76 10.48 42.42 1.52
N VAL A 77 9.96 42.90 2.65
CA VAL A 77 10.80 43.36 3.76
C VAL A 77 11.31 42.13 4.48
N THR A 78 12.54 41.73 4.17
CA THR A 78 13.32 40.88 5.08
C THR A 78 13.88 41.80 6.16
N ASP A 79 13.65 41.44 7.42
CA ASP A 79 14.38 42.03 8.53
C ASP A 79 15.88 41.92 8.23
N SER A 80 16.61 43.05 8.31
CA SER A 80 18.03 43.19 7.98
C SER A 80 18.98 42.25 8.74
N SER A 81 18.46 41.50 9.70
CA SER A 81 19.19 40.48 10.45
C SER A 81 19.19 39.07 9.80
N TYR A 82 18.52 38.85 8.66
CA TYR A 82 18.38 37.52 8.08
C TYR A 82 18.85 37.40 6.62
N ARG A 83 19.54 36.28 6.33
CA ARG A 83 20.08 35.97 4.99
C ARG A 83 18.95 35.87 3.95
N PRO A 84 19.12 36.40 2.74
CA PRO A 84 18.09 36.37 1.69
C PRO A 84 17.82 34.94 1.22
N VAL A 85 16.54 34.56 1.18
CA VAL A 85 16.06 33.29 0.62
C VAL A 85 16.19 33.34 -0.90
N GLN A 86 16.92 32.39 -1.50
CA GLN A 86 17.28 32.43 -2.93
C GLN A 86 16.22 31.90 -3.90
N ALA A 87 15.19 31.19 -3.44
CA ALA A 87 13.98 30.85 -4.21
C ALA A 87 12.93 30.22 -3.28
N ILE A 88 11.65 30.33 -3.62
CA ILE A 88 10.57 29.58 -2.96
C ILE A 88 9.90 28.67 -3.99
N LYS A 89 9.93 27.36 -3.70
CA LYS A 89 9.30 26.32 -4.53
C LYS A 89 8.03 25.84 -3.86
N ILE A 90 6.87 26.12 -4.46
CA ILE A 90 5.58 25.65 -3.94
C ILE A 90 5.14 24.42 -4.74
N LYS A 91 4.86 23.31 -4.03
CA LYS A 91 4.35 22.08 -4.64
C LYS A 91 2.82 22.14 -4.65
N VAL A 92 2.24 22.25 -5.84
CA VAL A 92 0.80 22.10 -6.07
C VAL A 92 0.59 20.73 -6.74
N PRO A 93 -0.52 20.00 -6.53
CA PRO A 93 -0.63 18.58 -6.89
C PRO A 93 -0.39 18.18 -8.36
N LYS A 94 -0.25 19.14 -9.28
CA LYS A 94 0.07 18.89 -10.70
C LYS A 94 1.14 19.78 -11.34
N TYR A 95 1.69 20.78 -10.65
CA TYR A 95 2.68 21.71 -11.22
C TYR A 95 3.69 22.20 -10.17
N TYR A 96 4.87 22.64 -10.64
CA TYR A 96 5.83 23.39 -9.86
C TYR A 96 5.78 24.86 -10.28
N VAL A 97 5.56 25.77 -9.34
CA VAL A 97 5.72 27.21 -9.58
C VAL A 97 6.96 27.68 -8.82
N ILE A 98 7.91 28.25 -9.53
CA ILE A 98 9.16 28.80 -8.98
C ILE A 98 9.01 30.31 -8.93
N PHE A 99 8.98 30.88 -7.73
CA PHE A 99 9.00 32.33 -7.54
C PHE A 99 10.45 32.79 -7.36
N LYS A 100 10.86 33.79 -8.15
CA LYS A 100 12.20 34.36 -8.05
C LYS A 100 12.23 35.44 -6.97
N PRO A 101 13.27 35.47 -6.13
CA PRO A 101 13.43 36.56 -5.17
C PRO A 101 13.59 37.90 -5.88
N GLY A 102 12.92 38.93 -5.38
CA GLY A 102 12.99 40.29 -5.92
C GLY A 102 12.04 40.59 -7.08
N GLU A 103 11.30 39.60 -7.59
CA GLU A 103 10.25 39.82 -8.58
C GLU A 103 8.89 40.08 -7.90
N SER A 104 8.15 41.05 -8.43
CA SER A 104 6.78 41.37 -8.01
C SER A 104 5.77 40.71 -8.95
N TYR A 105 4.81 39.98 -8.38
CA TYR A 105 3.72 39.33 -9.11
C TYR A 105 2.42 40.09 -8.84
N GLU A 106 1.65 40.37 -9.88
CA GLU A 106 0.39 41.10 -9.77
C GLU A 106 -0.78 40.11 -9.67
N VAL A 107 -1.68 40.30 -8.71
CA VAL A 107 -2.94 39.55 -8.66
C VAL A 107 -3.91 40.21 -9.62
N LEU A 108 -4.28 39.51 -10.69
CA LEU A 108 -5.18 40.05 -11.71
C LEU A 108 -6.65 39.91 -11.31
N GLU A 109 -7.00 38.84 -10.59
CA GLU A 109 -8.38 38.54 -10.23
C GLU A 109 -8.47 37.66 -8.98
N HIS A 110 -9.40 37.97 -8.08
CA HIS A 110 -9.68 37.21 -6.87
C HIS A 110 -11.19 36.94 -6.77
N GLU A 111 -11.58 35.68 -6.99
CA GLU A 111 -12.96 35.23 -6.89
C GLU A 111 -13.15 34.33 -5.67
N LYS A 112 -14.41 33.97 -5.38
CA LYS A 112 -14.80 33.20 -4.19
C LYS A 112 -13.98 31.92 -4.02
N ASP A 113 -13.58 31.29 -5.11
CA ASP A 113 -12.87 30.02 -5.18
C ASP A 113 -11.60 30.03 -6.06
N LYS A 114 -11.14 31.19 -6.56
CA LYS A 114 -10.03 31.27 -7.52
C LYS A 114 -9.13 32.50 -7.31
N ILE A 115 -7.82 32.35 -7.54
CA ILE A 115 -6.86 33.46 -7.63
C ILE A 115 -6.12 33.39 -8.97
N THR A 116 -6.01 34.52 -9.65
CA THR A 116 -5.29 34.70 -10.94
C THR A 116 -4.08 35.61 -10.76
N LEU A 117 -2.90 35.20 -11.24
CA LEU A 117 -1.64 35.98 -11.14
C LEU A 117 -1.09 36.34 -12.53
N ALA A 118 -0.51 37.54 -12.66
CA ALA A 118 0.32 37.98 -13.78
C ALA A 118 1.81 37.74 -13.48
N MET A 119 2.51 37.10 -14.42
CA MET A 119 3.94 36.81 -14.29
C MET A 119 4.79 37.77 -15.13
N PRO A 120 5.83 38.41 -14.56
CA PRO A 120 6.71 39.30 -15.30
C PRO A 120 7.78 38.50 -16.07
N ALA A 121 7.46 37.96 -17.25
CA ALA A 121 8.45 37.58 -18.28
C ALA A 121 7.84 36.94 -19.55
N PHE A 122 6.56 36.57 -19.56
CA PHE A 122 5.94 35.96 -20.74
C PHE A 122 4.88 36.89 -21.32
N SER A 123 5.11 37.34 -22.56
CA SER A 123 4.05 37.86 -23.40
C SER A 123 3.82 36.86 -24.54
N PRO A 124 2.57 36.46 -24.85
CA PRO A 124 1.34 36.94 -24.25
C PRO A 124 1.04 36.25 -22.92
N VAL A 125 0.33 36.97 -22.05
CA VAL A 125 -0.03 36.63 -20.68
C VAL A 125 -0.80 35.31 -20.62
N GLU A 126 -0.17 34.25 -20.11
CA GLU A 126 -0.89 33.07 -19.65
C GLU A 126 -1.37 33.31 -18.22
N SER A 127 -2.67 33.52 -18.05
CA SER A 127 -3.33 33.63 -16.74
C SER A 127 -3.61 32.24 -16.18
N TYR A 128 -3.13 31.95 -14.97
CA TYR A 128 -3.37 30.67 -14.29
C TYR A 128 -4.34 30.83 -13.12
N ALA A 129 -5.37 29.99 -13.10
CA ALA A 129 -6.45 29.97 -12.12
C ALA A 129 -6.25 28.82 -11.11
N PHE A 130 -6.19 29.13 -9.80
CA PHE A 130 -6.06 28.09 -8.76
C PHE A 130 -7.28 28.01 -7.84
N PRO A 131 -7.93 26.82 -7.72
CA PRO A 131 -9.01 26.59 -6.77
C PRO A 131 -8.63 26.78 -5.30
N LYS A 132 -9.49 27.37 -4.46
CA LYS A 132 -9.26 27.53 -3.00
C LYS A 132 -9.05 26.19 -2.26
N SER A 133 -9.55 25.07 -2.78
CA SER A 133 -9.34 23.73 -2.21
C SER A 133 -7.87 23.31 -2.14
N TYR A 134 -6.97 24.01 -2.85
CA TYR A 134 -5.53 23.81 -2.75
C TYR A 134 -4.88 24.55 -1.57
N PHE A 135 -5.65 25.31 -0.78
CA PHE A 135 -5.18 26.03 0.40
C PHE A 135 -5.95 25.57 1.65
N VAL A 136 -5.24 25.14 2.69
CA VAL A 136 -5.87 24.73 3.96
C VAL A 136 -5.97 25.93 4.88
N ILE A 137 -7.19 26.45 5.09
CA ILE A 137 -7.48 27.46 6.11
C ILE A 137 -8.02 26.72 7.35
N LYS A 138 -7.24 26.68 8.44
CA LYS A 138 -7.74 26.17 9.74
C LYS A 138 -8.24 27.32 10.60
N ALA A 139 -9.56 27.44 10.75
CA ALA A 139 -10.16 28.19 11.86
C ALA A 139 -9.99 27.37 13.16
N LYS A 140 -9.56 28.04 14.24
CA LYS A 140 -9.32 27.42 15.54
C LYS A 140 -10.66 27.28 16.28
N ALA A 141 -11.14 26.05 16.51
CA ALA A 141 -12.30 25.81 17.38
C ALA A 141 -12.04 24.64 18.34
N GLY A 142 -12.30 24.96 19.61
CA GLY A 142 -12.58 24.14 20.80
C GLY A 142 -12.42 22.62 20.82
N ALA A 143 -11.85 22.16 21.93
CA ALA A 143 -11.76 20.77 22.37
C ALA A 143 -13.08 19.98 22.27
N SER A 144 -13.00 18.69 21.92
CA SER A 144 -14.09 17.73 22.16
C SER A 144 -13.59 16.43 22.79
N LYS A 145 -14.50 15.87 23.59
CA LYS A 145 -14.35 14.73 24.50
C LYS A 145 -14.48 13.39 23.76
N SER A 146 -14.01 12.35 24.45
CA SER A 146 -14.05 10.92 24.09
C SER A 146 -15.38 10.43 23.51
N ALA A 147 -15.31 9.82 22.33
CA ALA A 147 -16.40 9.20 21.59
C ALA A 147 -16.36 7.67 21.74
N SER A 148 -17.36 7.09 22.40
CA SER A 148 -17.58 5.63 22.34
C SER A 148 -19.05 5.22 22.29
N SER A 149 -20.00 6.18 22.29
CA SER A 149 -21.45 5.87 22.25
C SER A 149 -22.24 6.57 21.14
N GLU A 150 -21.62 7.44 20.32
CA GLU A 150 -22.30 8.17 19.24
C GLU A 150 -22.16 7.50 17.85
N SER A 151 -21.31 6.47 17.68
CA SER A 151 -20.96 5.91 16.35
C SER A 151 -22.01 4.97 15.75
N SER A 152 -22.81 4.25 16.54
CA SER A 152 -23.81 3.31 16.00
C SER A 152 -24.99 4.03 15.35
N GLY A 153 -25.47 5.11 15.97
CA GLY A 153 -26.61 5.88 15.48
C GLY A 153 -26.32 6.78 14.27
N SER A 154 -25.06 7.16 14.03
CA SER A 154 -24.69 7.86 12.79
C SER A 154 -24.60 6.88 11.62
N ARG A 155 -24.10 5.67 11.86
CA ARG A 155 -23.91 4.63 10.85
C ARG A 155 -25.22 4.12 10.26
N GLU A 156 -26.24 3.86 11.09
CA GLU A 156 -27.57 3.47 10.59
C GLU A 156 -28.20 4.56 9.72
N LYS A 157 -27.96 5.84 10.04
CA LYS A 157 -28.45 6.98 9.24
C LYS A 157 -27.74 7.10 7.89
N ASP A 158 -26.42 6.91 7.86
CA ASP A 158 -25.64 6.94 6.62
C ASP A 158 -26.01 5.76 5.71
N LEU A 159 -26.21 4.57 6.29
CA LEU A 159 -26.66 3.39 5.56
C LEU A 159 -28.08 3.57 5.00
N ALA A 160 -29.01 4.08 5.82
CA ALA A 160 -30.37 4.36 5.40
C ALA A 160 -30.40 5.39 4.25
N LYS A 161 -29.50 6.38 4.28
CA LYS A 161 -29.35 7.36 3.20
C LYS A 161 -28.86 6.70 1.90
N VAL A 162 -27.83 5.86 1.95
CA VAL A 162 -27.33 5.13 0.76
C VAL A 162 -28.41 4.21 0.19
N ILE A 163 -29.13 3.48 1.04
CA ILE A 163 -30.25 2.61 0.65
C ILE A 163 -31.36 3.44 -0.03
N ALA A 164 -31.71 4.59 0.54
CA ALA A 164 -32.71 5.49 -0.01
C ALA A 164 -32.27 6.11 -1.36
N GLU A 165 -31.01 6.51 -1.50
CA GLU A 165 -30.43 7.05 -2.75
C GLU A 165 -30.40 6.01 -3.87
N LEU A 166 -30.21 4.73 -3.53
CA LEU A 166 -30.26 3.62 -4.49
C LEU A 166 -31.71 3.21 -4.84
N GLY A 167 -32.73 3.79 -4.19
CA GLY A 167 -34.13 3.45 -4.42
C GLY A 167 -34.48 2.01 -4.04
N MET A 168 -33.69 1.38 -3.17
CA MET A 168 -33.85 -0.02 -2.80
C MET A 168 -34.61 -0.13 -1.48
N GLN A 169 -35.59 -1.02 -1.43
CA GLN A 169 -36.19 -1.44 -0.16
C GLN A 169 -35.23 -2.44 0.49
N ASN A 170 -34.50 -2.03 1.52
CA ASN A 170 -33.63 -2.92 2.30
C ASN A 170 -34.19 -3.21 3.71
N GLU A 171 -35.49 -3.03 3.90
CA GLU A 171 -36.16 -3.40 5.15
C GLU A 171 -36.42 -4.90 5.14
N CYS A 172 -35.47 -5.65 5.67
CA CYS A 172 -35.56 -7.10 5.78
C CYS A 172 -36.15 -7.47 7.13
N ALA A 173 -37.44 -7.19 7.29
CA ALA A 173 -38.17 -7.49 8.52
C ALA A 173 -38.14 -8.99 8.85
N ASP A 174 -38.15 -9.84 7.81
CA ASP A 174 -38.21 -11.30 7.92
C ASP A 174 -37.05 -11.96 7.15
N ILE A 175 -35.81 -11.84 7.66
CA ILE A 175 -34.65 -12.56 7.11
C ILE A 175 -34.75 -14.03 7.46
N GLU A 176 -34.87 -14.89 6.45
CA GLU A 176 -34.82 -16.35 6.59
C GLU A 176 -33.45 -16.80 7.11
N ILE A 177 -33.44 -17.69 8.11
CA ILE A 177 -32.21 -18.27 8.62
C ILE A 177 -31.83 -19.45 7.73
N ALA A 178 -30.64 -19.39 7.14
CA ALA A 178 -30.13 -20.45 6.30
C ALA A 178 -29.83 -21.71 7.12
N GLU A 179 -30.43 -22.84 6.73
CA GLU A 179 -30.18 -24.15 7.34
C GLU A 179 -29.16 -24.98 6.53
N ALA A 180 -29.07 -24.73 5.22
CA ALA A 180 -28.18 -25.43 4.31
C ALA A 180 -27.01 -24.55 3.83
N ALA A 181 -25.93 -25.19 3.35
CA ALA A 181 -24.76 -24.45 2.87
C ALA A 181 -25.09 -23.62 1.63
N GLU A 182 -25.96 -24.17 0.80
CA GLU A 182 -26.38 -23.68 -0.50
C GLU A 182 -27.08 -22.32 -0.43
N ASP A 183 -27.60 -22.02 0.75
CA ASP A 183 -28.38 -20.82 1.04
C ASP A 183 -27.50 -19.64 1.43
N TYR A 184 -26.40 -19.88 2.15
CA TYR A 184 -25.53 -18.81 2.66
C TYR A 184 -24.13 -18.77 2.05
N ALA A 185 -23.56 -19.89 1.62
CA ALA A 185 -22.20 -19.91 1.08
C ALA A 185 -22.21 -19.33 -0.33
N CYS A 186 -21.21 -18.50 -0.64
CA CYS A 186 -21.15 -17.83 -1.91
C CYS A 186 -19.73 -17.83 -2.48
N LEU A 187 -19.65 -17.71 -3.80
CA LEU A 187 -18.43 -17.40 -4.52
C LEU A 187 -18.37 -15.90 -4.72
N ILE A 188 -17.20 -15.32 -4.54
CA ILE A 188 -16.96 -13.92 -4.88
C ILE A 188 -16.09 -13.92 -6.11
N GLU A 189 -16.67 -13.50 -7.22
CA GLU A 189 -16.07 -13.59 -8.56
C GLU A 189 -15.56 -12.21 -8.99
N GLY A 190 -14.30 -12.21 -9.43
CA GLY A 190 -13.69 -11.16 -10.22
C GLY A 190 -13.29 -11.68 -11.61
N ASP A 191 -12.74 -10.79 -12.43
CA ASP A 191 -12.22 -11.07 -13.76
C ASP A 191 -11.07 -12.09 -13.80
N LEU A 192 -10.24 -12.15 -12.75
CA LEU A 192 -9.01 -12.97 -12.72
C LEU A 192 -8.85 -13.83 -11.46
N GLY A 193 -9.89 -13.91 -10.62
CA GLY A 193 -9.87 -14.70 -9.40
C GLY A 193 -11.26 -14.94 -8.85
N SER A 194 -11.38 -15.98 -8.03
CA SER A 194 -12.55 -16.24 -7.22
C SER A 194 -12.13 -16.56 -5.79
N GLY A 195 -12.89 -16.04 -4.82
CA GLY A 195 -12.77 -16.43 -3.43
C GLY A 195 -14.09 -16.99 -2.91
N THR A 196 -14.10 -17.31 -1.62
CA THR A 196 -15.32 -17.72 -0.93
C THR A 196 -15.84 -16.57 -0.07
N GLY A 197 -17.15 -16.50 0.10
CA GLY A 197 -17.79 -15.69 1.13
C GLY A 197 -18.96 -16.45 1.76
N PHE A 198 -19.66 -15.77 2.66
CA PHE A 198 -20.91 -16.25 3.22
C PHE A 198 -21.85 -15.10 3.57
N LEU A 199 -23.14 -15.37 3.52
CA LEU A 199 -24.19 -14.46 3.94
C LEU A 199 -24.43 -14.61 5.44
N MET A 200 -24.41 -13.48 6.15
CA MET A 200 -24.72 -13.42 7.57
C MET A 200 -25.61 -12.21 7.86
N ARG A 201 -26.59 -12.43 8.74
CA ARG A 201 -27.47 -11.40 9.26
C ARG A 201 -26.76 -10.58 10.32
N GLU A 202 -26.98 -9.27 10.28
CA GLU A 202 -26.59 -8.34 11.34
C GLU A 202 -27.67 -7.27 11.50
N GLY A 203 -28.44 -7.38 12.57
CA GLY A 203 -29.65 -6.56 12.77
C GLY A 203 -30.70 -6.87 11.70
N ASN A 204 -31.07 -5.84 10.94
CA ASN A 204 -32.06 -5.90 9.84
C ASN A 204 -31.40 -5.99 8.46
N ASN A 205 -30.08 -6.18 8.40
CA ASN A 205 -29.33 -6.26 7.17
C ASN A 205 -28.73 -7.66 6.98
N VAL A 206 -28.52 -8.02 5.71
CA VAL A 206 -27.68 -9.16 5.34
C VAL A 206 -26.39 -8.63 4.71
N TYR A 207 -25.27 -9.17 5.15
CA TYR A 207 -23.97 -8.88 4.59
C TYR A 207 -23.34 -10.15 4.03
N CYS A 208 -22.63 -10.02 2.92
CA CYS A 208 -21.69 -11.01 2.44
C CYS A 208 -20.32 -10.76 3.10
N TYR A 209 -19.90 -11.65 3.97
CA TYR A 209 -18.59 -11.64 4.63
C TYR A 209 -17.57 -12.45 3.83
N THR A 210 -16.33 -12.00 3.84
CA THR A 210 -15.19 -12.69 3.23
C THR A 210 -13.87 -12.21 3.84
N ALA A 211 -12.76 -12.80 3.43
CA ALA A 211 -11.44 -12.31 3.77
C ALA A 211 -11.13 -11.04 2.97
N PHE A 212 -10.48 -10.05 3.57
CA PHE A 212 -10.17 -8.81 2.87
C PHE A 212 -9.26 -9.08 1.67
N HIS A 213 -8.26 -9.96 1.78
CA HIS A 213 -7.37 -10.31 0.68
C HIS A 213 -8.09 -10.94 -0.53
N VAL A 214 -9.28 -11.52 -0.35
CA VAL A 214 -10.12 -12.01 -1.46
C VAL A 214 -10.60 -10.84 -2.31
N ILE A 215 -11.10 -9.78 -1.67
CA ILE A 215 -11.47 -8.54 -2.36
C ILE A 215 -10.23 -7.83 -2.88
N ASP A 216 -9.14 -7.84 -2.11
CA ASP A 216 -7.88 -7.21 -2.47
C ASP A 216 -7.28 -7.77 -3.77
N GLY A 217 -7.37 -9.08 -3.94
CA GLY A 217 -6.89 -9.81 -5.11
C GLY A 217 -7.77 -9.66 -6.36
N MET A 218 -8.93 -9.01 -6.28
CA MET A 218 -9.81 -8.81 -7.44
C MET A 218 -9.30 -7.70 -8.34
N ARG A 219 -9.22 -7.99 -9.65
CA ARG A 219 -8.83 -6.99 -10.66
C ARG A 219 -10.01 -6.26 -11.30
N SER A 220 -11.24 -6.64 -10.97
CA SER A 220 -12.46 -5.92 -11.34
C SER A 220 -12.88 -4.98 -10.20
N PRO A 221 -13.30 -3.74 -10.49
CA PRO A 221 -13.89 -2.85 -9.49
C PRO A 221 -15.30 -3.25 -9.05
N ASP A 222 -15.93 -4.19 -9.76
CA ASP A 222 -17.33 -4.59 -9.54
C ASP A 222 -17.38 -6.09 -9.19
N PRO A 223 -17.17 -6.47 -7.91
CA PRO A 223 -17.23 -7.87 -7.49
C PRO A 223 -18.65 -8.42 -7.61
N VAL A 224 -18.75 -9.68 -8.01
CA VAL A 224 -20.02 -10.40 -8.17
C VAL A 224 -20.12 -11.47 -7.10
N ILE A 225 -21.20 -11.46 -6.32
CA ILE A 225 -21.49 -12.51 -5.34
C ILE A 225 -22.39 -13.53 -6.00
N ARG A 226 -21.91 -14.78 -6.15
CA ARG A 226 -22.68 -15.88 -6.74
C ARG A 226 -23.02 -16.91 -5.65
N LEU A 227 -24.31 -17.09 -5.39
CA LEU A 227 -24.81 -18.17 -4.53
C LEU A 227 -24.74 -19.51 -5.25
N LEU A 228 -24.75 -20.61 -4.50
CA LEU A 228 -24.64 -21.96 -5.09
C LEU A 228 -25.85 -22.36 -5.93
N ASN A 229 -27.01 -21.77 -5.64
CA ASN A 229 -28.21 -21.93 -6.46
C ASN A 229 -28.14 -21.15 -7.80
N GLY A 230 -27.01 -20.50 -8.11
CA GLY A 230 -26.77 -19.73 -9.33
C GLY A 230 -27.20 -18.26 -9.24
N THR A 231 -27.88 -17.87 -8.16
CA THR A 231 -28.30 -16.48 -7.93
C THR A 231 -27.08 -15.58 -7.86
N THR A 232 -27.15 -14.47 -8.58
CA THR A 232 -26.10 -13.47 -8.62
C THR A 232 -26.57 -12.21 -7.91
N ILE A 233 -25.76 -11.73 -6.98
CA ILE A 233 -26.04 -10.56 -6.17
C ILE A 233 -24.93 -9.54 -6.41
N LYS A 234 -25.33 -8.30 -6.65
CA LYS A 234 -24.41 -7.16 -6.67
C LYS A 234 -24.37 -6.54 -5.27
N PRO A 235 -23.17 -6.31 -4.70
CA PRO A 235 -23.04 -5.62 -3.44
C PRO A 235 -23.44 -4.15 -3.58
N LEU A 236 -24.04 -3.60 -2.52
CA LEU A 236 -24.46 -2.20 -2.45
C LEU A 236 -23.36 -1.31 -1.89
N THR A 237 -22.69 -1.79 -0.87
CA THR A 237 -21.56 -1.12 -0.21
C THR A 237 -20.48 -2.13 0.11
N LEU A 238 -19.26 -1.64 0.33
CA LEU A 238 -18.15 -2.41 0.85
C LEU A 238 -17.66 -1.74 2.14
N GLU A 239 -17.47 -2.54 3.17
CA GLU A 239 -16.78 -2.17 4.39
C GLU A 239 -15.63 -3.17 4.63
N VAL A 240 -14.53 -2.67 5.17
CA VAL A 240 -13.36 -3.47 5.51
C VAL A 240 -13.03 -3.29 6.98
N ALA A 241 -12.60 -4.35 7.64
CA ALA A 241 -12.13 -4.26 9.00
C ALA A 241 -10.81 -3.47 9.04
N ASN A 242 -10.67 -2.56 9.99
CA ASN A 242 -9.47 -1.71 10.07
C ASN A 242 -8.18 -2.52 10.32
N LYS A 243 -8.27 -3.56 11.15
CA LYS A 243 -7.12 -4.31 11.68
C LYS A 243 -7.14 -5.81 11.41
N ARG A 244 -8.20 -6.33 10.79
CA ARG A 244 -8.38 -7.76 10.54
C ARG A 244 -8.53 -8.01 9.06
N ASP A 245 -8.14 -9.18 8.58
CA ASP A 245 -8.32 -9.58 7.19
C ASP A 245 -9.78 -9.99 6.89
N ILE A 246 -10.73 -9.08 7.15
CA ILE A 246 -12.17 -9.27 6.93
C ILE A 246 -12.73 -8.13 6.11
N ALA A 247 -13.52 -8.46 5.10
CA ALA A 247 -14.39 -7.52 4.40
C ALA A 247 -15.84 -7.98 4.50
N ARG A 248 -16.76 -7.02 4.46
CA ARG A 248 -18.19 -7.31 4.30
C ARG A 248 -18.84 -6.39 3.29
N MET A 249 -19.81 -6.92 2.57
CA MET A 249 -20.57 -6.18 1.58
C MET A 249 -22.05 -6.24 1.89
N LEU A 250 -22.71 -5.08 1.95
CA LEU A 250 -24.17 -5.06 2.11
C LEU A 250 -24.81 -5.65 0.86
N VAL A 251 -25.74 -6.58 1.03
CA VAL A 251 -26.49 -7.19 -0.07
C VAL A 251 -27.96 -6.78 -0.04
N ALA A 252 -28.55 -6.66 -1.22
CA ALA A 252 -29.97 -6.35 -1.38
C ALA A 252 -30.85 -7.60 -1.24
N ASN A 253 -32.15 -7.37 -1.03
CA ASN A 253 -33.22 -8.39 -1.01
C ASN A 253 -33.09 -9.47 0.07
N CYS A 254 -32.12 -9.32 0.98
CA CYS A 254 -31.86 -10.21 2.12
C CYS A 254 -32.12 -11.69 1.86
N PRO A 255 -31.28 -12.31 1.01
CA PRO A 255 -31.28 -13.75 0.85
C PRO A 255 -31.14 -14.45 2.21
N PRO A 256 -31.52 -15.74 2.30
CA PRO A 256 -31.28 -16.55 3.48
C PRO A 256 -29.82 -16.43 3.96
N ALA A 257 -29.63 -16.28 5.27
CA ALA A 257 -28.33 -15.97 5.83
C ALA A 257 -28.11 -16.66 7.17
N LEU A 258 -26.84 -16.80 7.58
CA LEU A 258 -26.50 -17.26 8.92
C LEU A 258 -27.00 -16.27 9.97
N ALA A 259 -27.45 -16.79 11.12
CA ALA A 259 -28.17 -16.01 12.13
C ALA A 259 -27.34 -14.92 12.82
N GLY A 260 -26.01 -15.05 12.83
CA GLY A 260 -25.11 -14.09 13.43
C GLY A 260 -23.78 -14.74 13.84
N TYR A 261 -23.09 -14.07 14.76
CA TYR A 261 -21.77 -14.48 15.23
C TYR A 261 -21.67 -14.51 16.76
N ARG A 262 -20.63 -15.16 17.26
CA ARG A 262 -20.17 -15.08 18.64
C ARG A 262 -18.66 -15.36 18.72
N ARG A 263 -18.06 -15.08 19.88
CA ARG A 263 -16.66 -15.46 20.10
C ARG A 263 -16.49 -16.99 20.21
N PRO A 264 -15.34 -17.53 19.76
CA PRO A 264 -15.05 -18.95 19.84
C PRO A 264 -14.74 -19.42 21.27
N LYS A 265 -14.79 -20.74 21.47
CA LYS A 265 -14.36 -21.44 22.68
C LYS A 265 -13.34 -22.52 22.31
N LEU A 266 -12.32 -22.70 23.16
CA LEU A 266 -11.32 -23.76 22.95
C LEU A 266 -12.00 -25.13 22.89
N ASP A 267 -11.46 -26.01 22.03
CA ASP A 267 -11.93 -27.37 21.78
C ASP A 267 -13.37 -27.51 21.26
N GLU A 268 -14.07 -26.42 20.92
CA GLU A 268 -15.41 -26.53 20.35
C GLU A 268 -15.36 -27.08 18.92
N GLU A 269 -16.33 -27.92 18.58
CA GLU A 269 -16.46 -28.46 17.22
C GLU A 269 -17.02 -27.40 16.26
N LEU A 270 -16.46 -27.38 15.06
CA LEU A 270 -16.85 -26.47 14.00
C LEU A 270 -16.88 -27.20 12.66
N TYR A 271 -17.51 -26.56 11.68
CA TYR A 271 -17.30 -26.89 10.29
C TYR A 271 -16.97 -25.63 9.49
N VAL A 272 -16.22 -25.81 8.41
CA VAL A 272 -15.92 -24.78 7.41
C VAL A 272 -16.58 -25.18 6.11
N LYS A 273 -17.43 -24.31 5.56
CA LYS A 273 -18.05 -24.53 4.25
C LYS A 273 -17.43 -23.59 3.23
N GLY A 274 -16.72 -24.15 2.27
CA GLY A 274 -15.94 -23.36 1.32
C GLY A 274 -15.66 -24.04 0.00
N ASN A 275 -15.27 -23.23 -0.98
CA ASN A 275 -14.89 -23.68 -2.31
C ASN A 275 -13.46 -24.25 -2.29
N SER A 276 -13.29 -25.42 -1.68
CA SER A 276 -11.98 -26.09 -1.62
C SER A 276 -11.39 -26.24 -3.02
N GLN A 277 -10.19 -25.66 -3.21
CA GLN A 277 -9.43 -25.66 -4.47
C GLN A 277 -10.05 -24.84 -5.63
N GLY A 278 -11.05 -24.00 -5.39
CA GLY A 278 -11.53 -23.03 -6.39
C GLY A 278 -12.33 -23.64 -7.55
N ARG A 279 -12.77 -24.91 -7.46
CA ARG A 279 -13.45 -25.62 -8.57
C ARG A 279 -14.97 -25.50 -8.58
N GLY A 280 -15.52 -24.56 -7.82
CA GLY A 280 -16.96 -24.28 -7.75
C GLY A 280 -17.75 -25.34 -6.98
N ARG A 281 -17.11 -26.06 -6.06
CA ARG A 281 -17.75 -27.07 -5.21
C ARG A 281 -17.58 -26.69 -3.76
N ILE A 282 -18.69 -26.45 -3.07
CA ILE A 282 -18.65 -26.25 -1.61
C ILE A 282 -18.46 -27.61 -0.94
N THR A 283 -17.37 -27.71 -0.20
CA THR A 283 -17.07 -28.85 0.67
C THR A 283 -17.32 -28.45 2.11
N THR A 284 -17.86 -29.37 2.91
CA THR A 284 -17.89 -29.21 4.36
C THR A 284 -16.64 -29.85 4.95
N LEU A 285 -15.88 -29.08 5.72
CA LEU A 285 -14.65 -29.50 6.38
C LEU A 285 -14.86 -29.44 7.88
N ASP A 286 -14.91 -30.61 8.52
CA ASP A 286 -15.03 -30.70 9.97
C ASP A 286 -13.71 -30.37 10.67
N GLY A 287 -13.80 -29.80 11.87
CA GLY A 287 -12.67 -29.59 12.75
C GLY A 287 -13.09 -29.12 14.13
N LYS A 288 -12.13 -28.59 14.87
CA LYS A 288 -12.32 -27.96 16.16
C LYS A 288 -11.35 -26.82 16.38
N VAL A 289 -11.69 -25.92 17.30
CA VAL A 289 -10.81 -24.84 17.73
C VAL A 289 -9.62 -25.40 18.52
N THR A 290 -8.40 -25.07 18.10
CA THR A 290 -7.13 -25.51 18.72
C THR A 290 -6.33 -24.38 19.37
N GLY A 291 -6.73 -23.13 19.15
CA GLY A 291 -6.10 -21.94 19.73
C GLY A 291 -6.98 -20.71 19.53
N ILE A 292 -6.87 -19.73 20.43
CA ILE A 292 -7.63 -18.47 20.38
C ILE A 292 -6.68 -17.34 20.80
N SER A 293 -6.67 -16.25 20.04
CA SER A 293 -6.07 -14.96 20.41
C SER A 293 -7.15 -13.88 20.54
N GLU A 294 -6.75 -12.61 20.60
CA GLU A 294 -7.67 -11.47 20.68
C GLU A 294 -8.48 -11.28 19.40
N ASP A 295 -7.94 -11.66 18.26
CA ASP A 295 -8.46 -11.40 16.92
C ASP A 295 -8.49 -12.64 16.04
N GLU A 296 -7.82 -13.72 16.42
CA GLU A 296 -7.68 -14.92 15.60
C GLU A 296 -8.13 -16.19 16.33
N VAL A 297 -8.55 -17.17 15.54
CA VAL A 297 -8.85 -18.53 15.98
C VAL A 297 -8.08 -19.54 15.13
N GLU A 298 -7.36 -20.42 15.79
CA GLU A 298 -6.68 -21.55 15.16
C GLU A 298 -7.62 -22.76 15.15
N THR A 299 -7.66 -23.49 14.03
CA THR A 299 -8.43 -24.72 13.87
C THR A 299 -7.63 -25.83 13.23
N ASN A 300 -8.03 -27.08 13.46
CA ASN A 300 -7.52 -28.23 12.73
C ASN A 300 -8.38 -28.62 11.51
N ALA A 301 -9.44 -27.88 11.20
CA ALA A 301 -10.25 -28.12 10.00
C ALA A 301 -9.37 -28.03 8.75
N GLY A 302 -9.42 -29.03 7.87
CA GLY A 302 -8.42 -29.25 6.81
C GLY A 302 -8.45 -28.28 5.61
N PHE A 303 -8.87 -27.03 5.78
CA PHE A 303 -9.04 -26.10 4.67
C PHE A 303 -7.71 -25.73 3.97
N THR A 304 -7.79 -25.52 2.67
CA THR A 304 -6.66 -25.16 1.78
C THR A 304 -6.93 -23.83 1.07
N SER A 305 -5.99 -23.40 0.21
CA SER A 305 -6.22 -22.32 -0.75
C SER A 305 -7.57 -22.49 -1.47
N GLY A 306 -8.34 -21.40 -1.56
CA GLY A 306 -9.73 -21.36 -2.05
C GLY A 306 -10.80 -21.28 -0.96
N ASN A 307 -10.50 -21.69 0.27
CA ASN A 307 -11.43 -21.56 1.41
C ASN A 307 -11.29 -20.21 2.15
N SER A 308 -10.36 -19.36 1.75
CA SER A 308 -10.27 -18.02 2.33
C SER A 308 -11.59 -17.26 2.09
N GLY A 309 -12.09 -16.64 3.14
CA GLY A 309 -13.41 -16.02 3.22
C GLY A 309 -14.56 -16.95 3.61
N SER A 310 -14.33 -18.26 3.81
CA SER A 310 -15.36 -19.18 4.30
C SER A 310 -15.70 -18.94 5.78
N ALA A 311 -16.97 -19.15 6.13
CA ALA A 311 -17.39 -19.14 7.53
C ALA A 311 -16.81 -20.34 8.30
N LEU A 312 -16.28 -20.08 9.48
CA LEU A 312 -16.16 -21.08 10.55
C LEU A 312 -17.44 -21.02 11.37
N VAL A 313 -18.22 -22.10 11.34
CA VAL A 313 -19.51 -22.18 12.04
C VAL A 313 -19.41 -23.19 13.16
N ALA A 314 -19.76 -22.78 14.37
CA ALA A 314 -19.77 -23.66 15.52
C ALA A 314 -20.94 -24.65 15.45
N LYS A 315 -20.67 -25.94 15.68
CA LYS A 315 -21.70 -26.99 15.60
C LYS A 315 -22.74 -26.92 16.71
N SER A 316 -22.40 -26.31 17.84
CA SER A 316 -23.27 -26.24 19.01
C SER A 316 -24.54 -25.43 18.79
N ASP A 317 -24.45 -24.38 17.99
CA ASP A 317 -25.47 -23.34 17.87
C ASP A 317 -25.59 -22.73 16.46
N GLY A 318 -24.75 -23.15 15.51
CA GLY A 318 -24.81 -22.68 14.13
C GLY A 318 -24.35 -21.24 13.93
N LEU A 319 -23.75 -20.62 14.95
CA LEU A 319 -23.24 -19.25 14.88
C LEU A 319 -21.84 -19.20 14.28
N VAL A 320 -21.56 -18.12 13.56
CA VAL A 320 -20.23 -17.86 12.99
C VAL A 320 -19.27 -17.47 14.11
N ILE A 321 -18.09 -18.07 14.10
CA ILE A 321 -17.00 -17.74 15.05
C ILE A 321 -15.80 -17.11 14.39
N GLY A 322 -15.70 -17.18 13.05
CA GLY A 322 -14.61 -16.55 12.31
C GLY A 322 -14.73 -16.69 10.80
N VAL A 323 -13.83 -16.00 10.11
CA VAL A 323 -13.64 -16.05 8.65
C VAL A 323 -12.30 -16.70 8.36
N ALA A 324 -12.29 -17.81 7.62
CA ALA A 324 -11.05 -18.47 7.22
C ALA A 324 -10.15 -17.49 6.44
N SER A 325 -8.89 -17.33 6.83
CA SER A 325 -7.99 -16.35 6.21
C SER A 325 -6.75 -17.03 5.62
N TYR A 326 -5.81 -17.48 6.46
CA TYR A 326 -4.50 -17.94 6.01
C TYR A 326 -4.06 -19.27 6.65
N ILE A 327 -3.01 -19.84 6.04
CA ILE A 327 -2.32 -21.02 6.54
C ILE A 327 -0.92 -20.58 6.95
N GLU A 328 -0.61 -20.72 8.22
CA GLU A 328 0.71 -20.42 8.76
C GLU A 328 1.57 -21.67 8.72
N GLN A 329 2.64 -21.64 7.93
CA GLN A 329 3.63 -22.70 7.91
C GLN A 329 4.77 -22.33 8.85
N LEU A 330 4.61 -22.62 10.13
CA LEU A 330 5.68 -22.51 11.11
C LEU A 330 6.58 -23.75 11.02
N GLY A 331 7.88 -23.51 10.83
CA GLY A 331 8.89 -24.56 10.73
C GLY A 331 9.23 -24.91 9.29
N SER A 332 10.41 -24.48 8.83
CA SER A 332 11.10 -25.24 7.79
C SER A 332 11.47 -26.62 8.36
N GLU A 333 11.69 -27.63 7.52
CA GLU A 333 12.19 -28.95 7.96
C GLU A 333 13.48 -28.87 8.82
N PHE A 334 14.11 -27.69 8.89
CA PHE A 334 15.32 -27.38 9.63
C PHE A 334 15.09 -26.77 11.02
N ASP A 335 13.85 -26.45 11.41
CA ASP A 335 13.57 -26.00 12.77
C ASP A 335 13.52 -27.20 13.74
N LEU A 336 14.68 -27.48 14.34
CA LEU A 336 14.86 -28.58 15.30
C LEU A 336 13.95 -28.44 16.53
N ALA A 337 13.47 -27.23 16.86
CA ALA A 337 12.64 -26.99 18.03
C ALA A 337 11.17 -27.42 17.82
N SER A 338 10.65 -27.31 16.59
CA SER A 338 9.27 -27.70 16.26
C SER A 338 9.14 -29.15 15.83
N LYS A 339 10.26 -29.80 15.44
CA LYS A 339 10.29 -31.19 14.97
C LYS A 339 9.67 -32.17 15.98
N GLY A 340 8.66 -32.92 15.51
CA GLY A 340 7.95 -33.91 16.33
C GLY A 340 6.84 -33.34 17.23
N THR A 341 6.61 -32.02 17.20
CA THR A 341 5.50 -31.37 17.91
C THR A 341 4.31 -31.14 16.97
N ARG A 342 3.15 -30.75 17.53
CA ARG A 342 1.99 -30.33 16.73
C ARG A 342 2.27 -29.09 15.87
N PHE A 343 3.28 -28.30 16.24
CA PHE A 343 3.69 -27.07 15.56
C PHE A 343 4.56 -27.33 14.34
N ALA A 344 4.95 -28.59 14.06
CA ALA A 344 5.60 -28.96 12.79
C ALA A 344 4.62 -29.05 11.60
N LYS A 345 3.31 -28.94 11.86
CA LYS A 345 2.28 -28.98 10.82
C LYS A 345 1.77 -27.57 10.51
N PRO A 346 1.31 -27.31 9.27
CA PRO A 346 0.68 -26.05 8.94
C PRO A 346 -0.50 -25.76 9.87
N ARG A 347 -0.50 -24.57 10.48
CA ARG A 347 -1.58 -24.04 11.31
C ARG A 347 -2.56 -23.32 10.40
N ARG A 348 -3.84 -23.42 10.73
CA ARG A 348 -4.92 -22.83 9.94
C ARG A 348 -5.63 -21.81 10.80
N VAL A 349 -5.64 -20.58 10.31
CA VAL A 349 -6.05 -19.42 11.08
C VAL A 349 -7.24 -18.75 10.41
N ALA A 350 -8.18 -18.33 11.24
CA ALA A 350 -9.33 -17.56 10.84
C ALA A 350 -9.41 -16.31 11.72
N GLU A 351 -9.93 -15.24 11.13
CA GLU A 351 -10.16 -13.95 11.81
C GLU A 351 -11.48 -14.02 12.56
N ILE A 352 -11.48 -13.70 13.85
CA ILE A 352 -12.69 -13.72 14.69
C ILE A 352 -13.65 -12.64 14.21
N VAL A 353 -14.94 -13.02 14.08
CA VAL A 353 -16.03 -12.07 13.85
C VAL A 353 -16.67 -11.73 15.19
N ASP A 354 -16.57 -10.48 15.61
CA ASP A 354 -17.18 -9.97 16.84
C ASP A 354 -17.59 -8.50 16.71
N SER A 355 -18.18 -7.96 17.78
CA SER A 355 -18.67 -6.58 17.85
C SER A 355 -17.57 -5.53 17.91
N ASP A 356 -16.32 -5.94 18.17
CA ASP A 356 -15.19 -5.03 18.41
C ASP A 356 -14.51 -4.61 17.10
N ILE A 357 -14.97 -5.13 15.95
CA ILE A 357 -14.47 -4.76 14.64
C ILE A 357 -14.84 -3.31 14.32
N GLU A 358 -13.80 -2.49 14.13
CA GLU A 358 -13.93 -1.18 13.53
C GLU A 358 -14.04 -1.31 12.01
N TRP A 359 -15.21 -0.93 11.48
CA TRP A 359 -15.52 -1.01 10.06
C TRP A 359 -15.27 0.31 9.36
N ILE A 360 -14.52 0.26 8.26
CA ILE A 360 -14.19 1.41 7.42
C ILE A 360 -14.93 1.25 6.08
N PRO A 361 -15.79 2.21 5.68
CA PRO A 361 -16.35 2.23 4.35
C PRO A 361 -15.25 2.31 3.29
N ALA A 362 -15.31 1.43 2.29
CA ALA A 362 -14.33 1.37 1.22
C ALA A 362 -14.98 1.65 -0.14
N ASP A 363 -14.37 2.57 -0.90
CA ASP A 363 -14.69 2.75 -2.30
C ASP A 363 -13.96 1.67 -3.11
N LEU A 364 -14.72 0.74 -3.68
CA LEU A 364 -14.22 -0.39 -4.47
C LEU A 364 -13.28 0.05 -5.61
N LYS A 365 -13.57 1.16 -6.29
CA LYS A 365 -12.73 1.66 -7.40
C LYS A 365 -11.42 2.21 -6.87
N GLN A 366 -11.44 2.93 -5.76
CA GLN A 366 -10.22 3.46 -5.15
C GLN A 366 -9.36 2.33 -4.59
N LEU A 367 -9.97 1.38 -3.87
CA LEU A 367 -9.33 0.19 -3.34
C LEU A 367 -8.66 -0.61 -4.47
N HIS A 368 -9.42 -0.95 -5.50
CA HIS A 368 -8.92 -1.67 -6.66
C HIS A 368 -7.73 -0.95 -7.33
N ASN A 369 -7.80 0.38 -7.49
CA ASN A 369 -6.70 1.15 -8.07
C ASN A 369 -5.45 1.17 -7.19
N ALA A 370 -5.60 1.19 -5.85
CA ALA A 370 -4.48 1.09 -4.94
C ALA A 370 -3.85 -0.31 -5.01
N ASN A 371 -4.67 -1.35 -5.01
CA ASN A 371 -4.23 -2.75 -5.03
C ASN A 371 -3.51 -3.11 -6.31
N ARG A 372 -4.01 -2.65 -7.46
CA ARG A 372 -3.29 -2.78 -8.73
C ARG A 372 -1.87 -2.20 -8.64
N LYS A 373 -1.71 -1.04 -8.00
CA LYS A 373 -0.38 -0.43 -7.81
C LYS A 373 0.48 -1.25 -6.86
N TYR A 374 -0.07 -1.72 -5.73
CA TYR A 374 0.67 -2.60 -4.82
C TYR A 374 1.16 -3.86 -5.54
N HIS A 375 0.30 -4.53 -6.30
CA HIS A 375 0.66 -5.70 -7.09
C HIS A 375 1.72 -5.41 -8.16
N GLU A 376 1.63 -4.26 -8.86
CA GLU A 376 2.66 -3.81 -9.79
C GLU A 376 4.02 -3.61 -9.09
N HIS A 377 4.02 -3.13 -7.85
CA HIS A 377 5.23 -2.96 -7.05
C HIS A 377 5.82 -4.28 -6.56
N GLU A 378 4.99 -5.20 -6.06
CA GLU A 378 5.43 -6.56 -5.68
C GLU A 378 6.05 -7.31 -6.86
N LEU A 379 5.38 -7.29 -8.01
CA LEU A 379 5.89 -7.93 -9.22
C LEU A 379 7.21 -7.30 -9.66
N PHE A 380 7.30 -5.97 -9.61
CA PHE A 380 8.54 -5.26 -9.91
C PHE A 380 9.68 -5.64 -8.95
N LEU A 381 9.41 -5.71 -7.64
CA LEU A 381 10.40 -6.10 -6.63
C LEU A 381 10.87 -7.55 -6.82
N ALA A 382 9.95 -8.47 -7.10
CA ALA A 382 10.26 -9.87 -7.37
C ALA A 382 11.15 -10.00 -8.61
N GLU A 383 10.79 -9.34 -9.72
CA GLU A 383 11.59 -9.34 -10.96
C GLU A 383 12.96 -8.70 -10.76
N CYS A 384 13.03 -7.59 -10.03
CA CYS A 384 14.30 -6.93 -9.71
C CYS A 384 15.21 -7.82 -8.87
N THR A 385 14.65 -8.48 -7.87
CA THR A 385 15.39 -9.39 -7.00
C THR A 385 15.95 -10.56 -7.80
N ASP A 386 15.15 -11.20 -8.64
CA ASP A 386 15.60 -12.28 -9.52
C ASP A 386 16.72 -11.82 -10.47
N VAL A 387 16.55 -10.65 -11.10
CA VAL A 387 17.57 -10.05 -11.98
C VAL A 387 18.88 -9.77 -11.22
N MET A 388 18.80 -9.20 -10.02
CA MET A 388 19.97 -8.92 -9.20
C MET A 388 20.69 -10.19 -8.75
N MET A 389 19.95 -11.23 -8.38
CA MET A 389 20.52 -12.52 -8.03
C MET A 389 21.23 -13.18 -9.23
N ARG A 390 20.66 -13.06 -10.44
CA ARG A 390 21.34 -13.55 -11.67
C ARG A 390 22.63 -12.78 -11.96
N ILE A 391 22.65 -11.47 -11.74
CA ILE A 391 23.85 -10.64 -11.90
C ILE A 391 24.91 -11.01 -10.86
N ALA A 392 24.52 -11.16 -9.60
CA ALA A 392 25.43 -11.55 -8.52
C ALA A 392 26.10 -12.91 -8.80
N ASN A 393 25.35 -13.86 -9.38
CA ASN A 393 25.86 -15.18 -9.72
C ASN A 393 26.70 -15.19 -11.01
N SER A 394 26.34 -14.36 -11.99
CA SER A 394 26.95 -14.34 -13.33
C SER A 394 27.11 -12.91 -13.86
N PRO A 395 28.04 -12.11 -13.30
CA PRO A 395 28.12 -10.66 -13.59
C PRO A 395 28.47 -10.34 -15.05
N ASN A 396 29.08 -11.28 -15.77
CA ASN A 396 29.47 -11.12 -17.17
C ASN A 396 28.55 -11.85 -18.16
N GLN A 397 27.46 -12.44 -17.70
CA GLN A 397 26.53 -13.13 -18.57
C GLN A 397 25.41 -12.19 -19.04
N GLN A 398 24.98 -12.37 -20.29
CA GLN A 398 23.73 -11.77 -20.76
C GLN A 398 22.55 -12.43 -20.05
N LEU A 399 21.58 -11.62 -19.62
CA LEU A 399 20.39 -12.08 -18.92
C LEU A 399 19.24 -12.29 -19.92
N SER A 400 18.46 -13.37 -19.77
CA SER A 400 17.20 -13.47 -20.49
C SER A 400 16.17 -12.47 -19.94
N THR A 401 15.37 -11.89 -20.82
CA THR A 401 14.18 -11.10 -20.46
C THR A 401 12.92 -11.95 -20.33
N ASP A 402 13.01 -13.27 -20.54
CA ASP A 402 11.89 -14.19 -20.38
C ASP A 402 11.39 -14.17 -18.93
N GLY A 403 10.06 -14.06 -18.78
CA GLY A 403 9.41 -13.97 -17.46
C GLY A 403 9.45 -12.58 -16.82
N ILE A 404 10.22 -11.61 -17.35
CA ILE A 404 10.16 -10.22 -16.90
C ILE A 404 8.94 -9.56 -17.53
N SER A 405 7.97 -9.11 -16.75
CA SER A 405 6.79 -8.39 -17.26
C SER A 405 7.04 -6.89 -17.41
N ASN A 406 7.89 -6.31 -16.56
CA ASN A 406 8.10 -4.87 -16.51
C ASN A 406 8.94 -4.35 -17.69
N SER A 407 8.36 -3.49 -18.52
CA SER A 407 9.01 -2.95 -19.73
C SER A 407 10.25 -2.10 -19.44
N ILE A 408 10.26 -1.35 -18.35
CA ILE A 408 11.41 -0.51 -17.95
C ILE A 408 12.58 -1.41 -17.54
N LEU A 409 12.30 -2.45 -16.75
CA LEU A 409 13.32 -3.43 -16.36
C LEU A 409 13.85 -4.21 -17.56
N ARG A 410 13.00 -4.62 -18.51
CA ARG A 410 13.45 -5.22 -19.79
C ARG A 410 14.37 -4.29 -20.57
N GLY A 411 14.00 -3.01 -20.69
CA GLY A 411 14.81 -2.01 -21.39
C GLY A 411 16.21 -1.88 -20.75
N TRP A 412 16.26 -1.87 -19.43
CA TRP A 412 17.51 -1.88 -18.67
C TRP A 412 18.34 -3.16 -18.91
N ILE A 413 17.72 -4.34 -18.84
CA ILE A 413 18.39 -5.62 -19.11
C ILE A 413 18.99 -5.64 -20.52
N ASN A 414 18.24 -5.19 -21.53
CA ASN A 414 18.70 -5.16 -22.92
C ASN A 414 19.91 -4.23 -23.10
N ASN A 415 19.87 -3.05 -22.49
CA ASN A 415 21.00 -2.12 -22.52
C ASN A 415 22.24 -2.72 -21.85
N ARG A 416 22.08 -3.34 -20.67
CA ARG A 416 23.16 -4.06 -19.99
C ARG A 416 23.71 -5.20 -20.86
N ASN A 417 22.84 -6.01 -21.48
CA ASN A 417 23.26 -7.13 -22.33
C ASN A 417 24.05 -6.67 -23.55
N GLN A 418 23.71 -5.52 -24.12
CA GLN A 418 24.47 -4.90 -25.21
C GLN A 418 25.86 -4.50 -24.73
N GLN A 419 25.97 -3.88 -23.55
CA GLN A 419 27.26 -3.53 -22.95
C GLN A 419 28.12 -4.76 -22.66
N VAL A 420 27.57 -5.76 -21.97
CA VAL A 420 28.25 -7.04 -21.69
C VAL A 420 28.77 -7.68 -22.97
N LYS A 421 27.98 -7.64 -24.05
CA LYS A 421 28.40 -8.15 -25.36
C LYS A 421 29.57 -7.35 -25.92
N THR A 422 29.45 -6.03 -26.00
CA THR A 422 30.54 -5.16 -26.47
C THR A 422 31.82 -5.37 -25.67
N LEU A 423 31.69 -5.52 -24.35
CA LEU A 423 32.80 -5.80 -23.45
C LEU A 423 33.44 -7.17 -23.74
N THR A 424 32.63 -8.21 -23.91
CA THR A 424 33.09 -9.58 -24.23
C THR A 424 33.76 -9.64 -25.61
N ASP A 425 33.15 -9.01 -26.63
CA ASP A 425 33.69 -8.94 -27.98
C ASP A 425 35.05 -8.21 -27.99
N ASN A 426 35.15 -7.13 -27.21
CA ASN A 426 36.38 -6.37 -27.04
C ASN A 426 37.49 -7.20 -26.37
N LEU A 427 37.18 -7.96 -25.32
CA LEU A 427 38.13 -8.85 -24.63
C LEU A 427 38.64 -9.97 -25.55
N ASN A 428 37.76 -10.52 -26.40
CA ASN A 428 38.10 -11.63 -27.30
C ASN A 428 38.93 -11.21 -28.52
N ALA A 429 39.04 -9.90 -28.81
CA ALA A 429 39.88 -9.40 -29.89
C ALA A 429 41.37 -9.68 -29.57
N SER A 430 42.02 -10.50 -30.40
CA SER A 430 43.40 -10.96 -30.23
C SER A 430 44.41 -9.78 -30.35
N ASN A 431 45.43 -9.74 -29.49
CA ASN A 431 46.53 -8.75 -29.43
C ASN A 431 46.31 -7.48 -28.58
N ARG A 432 45.66 -7.58 -27.41
CA ARG A 432 45.65 -6.47 -26.45
C ARG A 432 46.93 -6.42 -25.62
N SER A 433 47.49 -5.21 -25.48
CA SER A 433 48.53 -4.95 -24.49
C SER A 433 47.94 -4.97 -23.07
N GLU A 434 48.79 -5.09 -22.05
CA GLU A 434 48.37 -4.97 -20.64
C GLU A 434 47.70 -3.62 -20.34
N GLU A 435 48.15 -2.55 -21.02
CA GLU A 435 47.55 -1.22 -20.94
C GLU A 435 46.12 -1.21 -21.50
N ASP A 436 45.88 -1.90 -22.63
CA ASP A 436 44.53 -2.03 -23.22
C ASP A 436 43.58 -2.82 -22.31
N VAL A 437 44.09 -3.77 -21.54
CA VAL A 437 43.32 -4.54 -20.54
C VAL A 437 42.99 -3.64 -19.34
N GLN A 438 43.91 -2.81 -18.87
CA GLN A 438 43.67 -1.90 -17.75
C GLN A 438 42.68 -0.77 -18.12
N VAL A 439 42.82 -0.16 -19.30
CA VAL A 439 41.87 0.83 -19.82
C VAL A 439 40.49 0.20 -19.96
N PHE A 440 40.42 -1.04 -20.43
CA PHE A 440 39.18 -1.79 -20.52
C PHE A 440 38.55 -2.05 -19.13
N ALA A 441 39.33 -2.54 -18.15
CA ALA A 441 38.83 -2.83 -16.81
C ALA A 441 38.28 -1.57 -16.13
N ASN A 442 38.94 -0.42 -16.31
CA ASN A 442 38.45 0.87 -15.80
C ASN A 442 37.14 1.30 -16.47
N GLY A 443 37.04 1.14 -17.80
CA GLY A 443 35.81 1.42 -18.55
C GLY A 443 34.65 0.52 -18.10
N TYR A 444 34.91 -0.78 -17.94
CA TYR A 444 33.95 -1.74 -17.40
C TYR A 444 33.42 -1.31 -16.03
N LEU A 445 34.32 -0.97 -15.10
CA LEU A 445 33.93 -0.57 -13.75
C LEU A 445 33.09 0.71 -13.75
N GLN A 446 33.42 1.67 -14.62
CA GLN A 446 32.64 2.89 -14.79
C GLN A 446 31.23 2.59 -15.31
N GLU A 447 31.10 1.70 -16.31
CA GLU A 447 29.81 1.28 -16.86
C GLU A 447 28.96 0.55 -15.81
N VAL A 448 29.53 -0.41 -15.09
CA VAL A 448 28.88 -1.10 -13.97
C VAL A 448 28.37 -0.07 -12.96
N THR A 449 29.21 0.88 -12.54
CA THR A 449 28.83 1.93 -11.60
C THR A 449 27.64 2.76 -12.11
N GLN A 450 27.63 3.11 -13.39
CA GLN A 450 26.50 3.84 -14.01
C GLN A 450 25.22 3.02 -14.03
N GLN A 451 25.30 1.71 -14.32
CA GLN A 451 24.15 0.81 -14.32
C GLN A 451 23.55 0.66 -12.92
N HIS A 452 24.38 0.48 -11.90
CA HIS A 452 23.96 0.44 -10.51
C HIS A 452 23.30 1.75 -10.07
N ALA A 453 23.86 2.91 -10.47
CA ALA A 453 23.26 4.22 -10.17
C ALA A 453 21.92 4.44 -10.90
N TYR A 454 21.77 3.93 -12.13
CA TYR A 454 20.50 3.96 -12.84
C TYR A 454 19.45 3.08 -12.15
N PHE A 455 19.81 1.84 -11.81
CA PHE A 455 18.93 0.92 -11.10
C PHE A 455 18.48 1.46 -9.75
N ARG A 456 19.39 2.08 -8.98
CA ARG A 456 19.06 2.75 -7.72
C ARG A 456 18.04 3.86 -7.91
N ARG A 457 18.20 4.71 -8.94
CA ARG A 457 17.22 5.76 -9.28
C ARG A 457 15.86 5.17 -9.66
N LEU A 458 15.84 4.03 -10.36
CA LEU A 458 14.61 3.33 -10.69
C LEU A 458 13.89 2.85 -9.42
N CYS A 459 14.62 2.23 -8.49
CA CYS A 459 14.08 1.80 -7.19
C CYS A 459 13.54 2.98 -6.38
N GLN A 460 14.31 4.07 -6.25
CA GLN A 460 13.88 5.29 -5.55
C GLN A 460 12.63 5.92 -6.15
N SER A 461 12.51 5.93 -7.49
CA SER A 461 11.32 6.42 -8.18
C SER A 461 10.09 5.57 -7.84
N ARG A 462 10.24 4.24 -7.77
CA ARG A 462 9.15 3.33 -7.39
C ARG A 462 8.81 3.41 -5.90
N GLU A 463 9.81 3.51 -5.04
CA GLU A 463 9.65 3.75 -3.61
C GLU A 463 8.85 5.04 -3.37
N ALA A 464 9.14 6.12 -4.10
CA ALA A 464 8.37 7.36 -4.01
C ALA A 464 6.89 7.19 -4.42
N GLN A 465 6.60 6.30 -5.37
CA GLN A 465 5.22 5.94 -5.74
C GLN A 465 4.53 5.17 -4.60
N VAL A 466 5.20 4.20 -3.98
CA VAL A 466 4.69 3.50 -2.78
C VAL A 466 4.44 4.46 -1.63
N ARG A 467 5.36 5.41 -1.37
CA ARG A 467 5.15 6.44 -0.33
C ARG A 467 3.91 7.29 -0.61
N ALA A 468 3.55 7.53 -1.87
CA ALA A 468 2.33 8.23 -2.23
C ALA A 468 1.06 7.40 -1.94
N LEU A 469 1.15 6.07 -1.91
CA LEU A 469 0.04 5.19 -1.51
C LEU A 469 -0.30 5.33 -0.03
N ARG A 470 0.63 5.79 0.82
CA ARG A 470 0.35 6.06 2.25
C ARG A 470 -0.77 7.08 2.48
N ASN A 471 -0.99 7.98 1.51
CA ASN A 471 -2.04 8.98 1.59
C ASN A 471 -3.41 8.47 1.12
N TYR A 472 -3.50 7.23 0.63
CA TYR A 472 -4.80 6.62 0.41
C TYR A 472 -5.47 6.40 1.78
N PRO A 473 -6.76 6.77 1.92
CA PRO A 473 -7.55 6.41 3.09
C PRO A 473 -7.72 4.89 3.08
N GLY A 474 -6.76 4.20 3.69
CA GLY A 474 -6.67 2.75 3.72
C GLY A 474 -6.70 2.20 5.14
N THR A 475 -6.94 0.91 5.24
CA THR A 475 -6.89 0.14 6.50
C THR A 475 -5.48 0.15 7.10
N GLU A 476 -5.34 -0.20 8.38
CA GLU A 476 -4.00 -0.48 8.95
C GLU A 476 -3.27 -1.55 8.12
N PHE A 477 -3.99 -2.54 7.59
CA PHE A 477 -3.42 -3.54 6.68
C PHE A 477 -2.74 -2.93 5.44
N GLN A 478 -3.35 -1.94 4.79
CA GLN A 478 -2.74 -1.26 3.64
C GLN A 478 -1.53 -0.40 4.04
N LYS A 479 -1.53 0.14 5.28
CA LYS A 479 -0.36 0.85 5.83
C LYS A 479 0.79 -0.12 6.08
N GLU A 480 0.51 -1.30 6.63
CA GLU A 480 1.50 -2.36 6.82
C GLU A 480 2.07 -2.85 5.49
N LEU A 481 1.21 -3.07 4.48
CA LEU A 481 1.65 -3.42 3.13
C LEU A 481 2.57 -2.34 2.53
N THR A 482 2.20 -1.07 2.69
CA THR A 482 3.05 0.07 2.27
C THR A 482 4.41 0.00 2.97
N LEU A 483 4.44 -0.18 4.29
CA LEU A 483 5.68 -0.23 5.06
C LEU A 483 6.55 -1.43 4.67
N ARG A 484 5.95 -2.61 4.43
CA ARG A 484 6.65 -3.80 3.93
C ARG A 484 7.33 -3.52 2.60
N LEU A 485 6.59 -3.00 1.62
CA LEU A 485 7.14 -2.70 0.29
C LEU A 485 8.28 -1.67 0.36
N LEU A 486 8.16 -0.66 1.23
CA LEU A 486 9.25 0.29 1.45
C LEU A 486 10.51 -0.39 2.02
N GLY A 487 10.35 -1.31 2.96
CA GLY A 487 11.45 -2.12 3.49
C GLY A 487 12.08 -3.02 2.42
N GLU A 488 11.27 -3.62 1.54
CA GLU A 488 11.77 -4.44 0.42
C GLU A 488 12.56 -3.59 -0.62
N TYR A 489 12.12 -2.36 -0.90
CA TYR A 489 12.89 -1.43 -1.73
C TYR A 489 14.23 -1.02 -1.11
N GLU A 490 14.27 -0.82 0.21
CA GLU A 490 15.50 -0.54 0.95
C GLU A 490 16.48 -1.72 0.86
N GLN A 491 16.00 -2.93 1.13
CA GLN A 491 16.79 -4.17 0.99
C GLN A 491 17.32 -4.37 -0.43
N LEU A 492 16.51 -4.09 -1.45
CA LEU A 492 16.94 -4.17 -2.84
C LEU A 492 18.05 -3.15 -3.16
N GLY A 493 18.00 -1.96 -2.53
CA GLY A 493 19.08 -0.98 -2.56
C GLY A 493 20.37 -1.51 -1.95
N ASP A 494 20.29 -2.17 -0.79
CA ASP A 494 21.45 -2.77 -0.11
C ASP A 494 22.06 -3.91 -0.93
N ILE A 495 21.24 -4.77 -1.54
CA ILE A 495 21.70 -5.84 -2.46
C ILE A 495 22.44 -5.22 -3.64
N ASN A 496 21.88 -4.15 -4.23
CA ASN A 496 22.51 -3.46 -5.35
C ASN A 496 23.88 -2.87 -4.96
N ASP A 497 23.99 -2.24 -3.79
CA ASP A 497 25.24 -1.67 -3.29
C ASP A 497 26.27 -2.76 -2.95
N TYR A 498 25.81 -3.90 -2.40
CA TYR A 498 26.65 -5.07 -2.16
C TYR A 498 27.22 -5.62 -3.47
N ILE A 499 26.40 -5.80 -4.51
CA ILE A 499 26.86 -6.28 -5.82
C ILE A 499 27.90 -5.31 -6.40
N LEU A 500 27.66 -4.01 -6.34
CA LEU A 500 28.61 -3.01 -6.85
C LEU A 500 29.97 -3.14 -6.15
N LYS A 501 29.98 -3.24 -4.82
CA LYS A 501 31.20 -3.37 -4.01
C LYS A 501 32.00 -4.63 -4.33
N HIS A 502 31.34 -5.74 -4.62
CA HIS A 502 32.03 -7.00 -4.92
C HIS A 502 32.38 -7.14 -6.41
N THR A 503 31.69 -6.40 -7.29
CA THR A 503 32.05 -6.34 -8.71
C THR A 503 33.36 -5.58 -8.92
N SER A 504 33.67 -4.59 -8.07
CA SER A 504 34.99 -3.94 -8.06
C SER A 504 36.14 -4.85 -7.61
N ASP A 505 35.85 -5.98 -6.97
CA ASP A 505 36.86 -6.94 -6.51
C ASP A 505 37.18 -8.01 -7.57
N ILE A 506 36.46 -8.02 -8.71
CA ILE A 506 36.74 -8.92 -9.82
C ILE A 506 38.06 -8.53 -10.46
N LYS A 507 39.10 -9.35 -10.24
CA LYS A 507 40.38 -9.24 -10.95
C LYS A 507 40.19 -9.72 -12.39
N PHE A 508 40.39 -8.80 -13.35
CA PHE A 508 40.39 -9.07 -14.78
C PHE A 508 41.70 -9.74 -15.24
#